data_AF-A0A1Q7C7D9-F1
#
_entry.id   AF-A0A1Q7C7D9-F1
#
_cell.length_a   1.000
_cell.length_b   1.000
_cell.length_c   1.000
_cell.angle_alpha   90.00
_cell.angle_beta   90.00
_cell.angle_gamma   90.00
#
_symmetry.space_group_name_H-M   'P 1'
#
loop_
_entity.id
_entity.type
_entity.pdbx_description
1 polymer ?
#
loop_
_entity_poly.entity_id
_entity_poly.type
_entity_poly.pdbx_seq_one_letter_code
_entity_poly.pdbx_strand_id
1 'polypeptide(L)' 'MAMQKLFGDTSGDPRAAIAKLNESRLTVKIVGTDEDLLRTVEATPGAVGILDVYSINSSVKVLRVGGKLPFDVGYALKGN' A
#
# COMPACT_ATOMS: atom_id res chain seq x y z
N MET A 1 -13.51 3.54 -10.72
CA MET A 1 -14.28 3.12 -9.51
C MET A 1 -13.40 2.73 -8.31
N ALA A 2 -12.13 2.35 -8.47
CA ALA A 2 -11.25 2.01 -7.34
C ALA A 2 -10.89 3.22 -6.45
N MET A 3 -10.58 4.38 -7.05
CA MET A 3 -10.17 5.59 -6.30
C MET A 3 -11.25 6.14 -5.35
N GLN A 4 -12.53 6.08 -5.75
CA GLN A 4 -13.64 6.60 -4.94
C GLN A 4 -13.85 5.79 -3.64
N LYS A 5 -13.56 4.48 -3.68
CA LYS A 5 -13.64 3.60 -2.51
C LYS A 5 -12.48 3.78 -1.53
N LEU A 6 -11.32 4.26 -2.00
CA LEU A 6 -10.12 4.40 -1.19
C LEU A 6 -9.99 5.79 -0.54
N PHE A 7 -10.49 6.85 -1.20
CA PHE A 7 -10.20 8.23 -0.78
C PHE A 7 -11.43 9.06 -0.42
N GLY A 8 -12.66 8.61 -0.68
CA GLY A 8 -13.89 9.32 -0.29
C GLY A 8 -14.09 10.71 -0.92
N ASP A 9 -13.17 11.17 -1.76
CA ASP A 9 -13.18 12.47 -2.42
C ASP A 9 -13.46 12.35 -3.93
N THR A 10 -14.27 13.27 -4.45
CA THR A 10 -14.82 13.28 -5.83
C THR A 10 -13.91 14.05 -6.80
N SER A 11 -12.79 14.62 -6.32
CA SER A 11 -11.90 15.51 -7.08
C SER A 11 -11.00 14.80 -8.10
N GLY A 12 -10.82 13.48 -8.02
CA GLY A 12 -10.05 12.69 -9.00
C GLY A 12 -8.52 12.82 -8.91
N ASP A 13 -7.97 13.66 -8.03
CA ASP A 13 -6.52 13.76 -7.79
C ASP A 13 -6.11 12.99 -6.52
N PRO A 14 -5.52 11.80 -6.64
CA PRO A 14 -5.05 11.01 -5.50
C PRO A 14 -3.96 11.72 -4.70
N ARG A 15 -3.18 12.64 -5.31
CA ARG A 15 -2.13 13.38 -4.59
C ARG A 15 -2.72 14.40 -3.64
N ALA A 16 -3.75 15.13 -4.08
CA ALA A 16 -4.46 16.10 -3.24
C ALA A 16 -5.14 15.42 -2.04
N ALA A 17 -5.77 14.25 -2.25
CA ALA A 17 -6.39 13.49 -1.17
C ALA A 17 -5.36 13.02 -0.13
N ILE A 18 -4.21 12.52 -0.58
CA ILE A 18 -3.11 12.10 0.31
C ILE A 18 -2.51 13.30 1.06
N ALA A 19 -2.33 14.45 0.39
CA ALA A 19 -1.85 15.67 1.03
C ALA A 19 -2.76 16.06 2.20
N LYS A 20 -4.09 16.06 1.97
CA LYS A 20 -5.09 16.35 3.00
C LYS A 20 -5.05 15.35 4.17
N LEU A 21 -4.95 14.04 3.88
CA LEU A 21 -4.81 13.01 4.92
C LEU A 21 -3.57 13.19 5.79
N ASN A 22 -2.51 13.77 5.21
CA ASN A 22 -1.24 13.97 5.89
C ASN A 22 -1.16 15.26 6.71
N GLU A 23 -2.12 16.19 6.59
CA GLU A 23 -2.09 17.50 7.27
C GLU A 23 -1.98 17.37 8.81
N SER A 24 -2.71 16.43 9.41
CA SER A 24 -2.68 16.21 10.86
C SER A 24 -1.57 15.27 11.33
N ARG A 25 -1.18 14.32 10.48
CA ARG A 25 -0.21 13.26 10.74
C ARG A 25 0.11 12.56 9.43
N LEU A 26 1.37 12.22 9.20
CA LEU A 26 1.75 11.37 8.07
C LEU A 26 1.02 10.01 8.16
N THR A 27 0.04 9.83 7.29
CA THR A 27 -0.84 8.65 7.24
C THR A 27 -0.60 7.82 5.98
N VAL A 28 -0.27 8.48 4.86
CA VAL A 28 0.03 7.83 3.58
C VAL A 28 1.29 8.42 2.97
N LYS A 29 2.27 7.57 2.64
CA LYS A 29 3.50 7.98 1.94
C LYS A 29 3.57 7.26 0.59
N ILE A 30 3.66 8.02 -0.49
CA ILE A 30 3.98 7.49 -1.82
C ILE A 30 5.50 7.49 -1.98
N VAL A 31 6.06 6.38 -2.42
CA VAL A 31 7.48 6.21 -2.73
C VAL A 31 7.67 5.88 -4.20
N GLY A 32 8.89 6.08 -4.71
CA GLY A 32 9.19 5.94 -6.14
C GLY A 32 9.59 4.53 -6.58
N THR A 33 10.05 3.69 -5.65
CA THR A 33 10.56 2.34 -5.94
C THR A 33 10.15 1.34 -4.87
N ASP A 34 10.23 0.05 -5.21
CA ASP A 34 9.99 -1.04 -4.27
C ASP A 34 11.05 -1.09 -3.17
N GLU A 35 12.31 -0.77 -3.47
CA GLU A 35 13.38 -0.69 -2.47
C GLU A 35 13.11 0.39 -1.42
N ASP A 36 12.63 1.56 -1.86
CA ASP A 36 12.28 2.65 -0.96
C ASP A 36 11.05 2.31 -0.11
N LEU A 37 10.12 1.53 -0.66
CA LEU A 37 8.97 0.99 0.07
C LEU A 37 9.44 0.04 1.17
N LEU A 38 10.25 -0.95 0.82
CA LEU A 38 10.77 -1.96 1.75
C LEU A 38 11.52 -1.30 2.91
N ARG A 39 12.45 -0.37 2.60
CA ARG A 39 13.18 0.40 3.62
C ARG A 39 12.26 1.23 4.51
N THR A 40 11.24 1.87 3.93
CA THR A 40 10.29 2.69 4.70
C THR A 40 9.47 1.83 5.66
N VAL A 41 8.98 0.69 5.20
CA VAL A 41 8.17 -0.24 6.02
C VAL A 41 9.03 -0.86 7.12
N GLU A 42 10.24 -1.33 6.78
CA GLU A 42 11.19 -1.91 7.75
C GLU A 42 11.56 -0.91 8.86
N ALA A 43 11.79 0.36 8.50
CA ALA A 43 12.16 1.41 9.45
C ALA A 43 10.99 1.95 10.28
N THR A 44 9.73 1.65 9.92
CA THR A 44 8.54 2.27 10.54
C THR A 44 7.64 1.20 11.18
N PRO A 45 7.73 0.99 12.51
CA PRO A 45 6.87 0.02 13.21
C PRO A 45 5.39 0.27 12.96
N GLY A 46 4.66 -0.77 12.53
CA GLY A 46 3.23 -0.69 12.23
C GLY A 46 2.88 -0.20 10.83
N ALA A 47 3.86 0.19 10.01
CA ALA A 47 3.61 0.50 8.60
C ALA A 47 3.26 -0.76 7.79
N VAL A 48 2.41 -0.58 6.78
CA VAL A 48 2.06 -1.60 5.79
C VAL A 48 2.27 -1.00 4.40
N GLY A 49 2.85 -1.78 3.50
CA GLY A 49 3.09 -1.39 2.12
C GLY A 49 2.38 -2.31 1.12
N ILE A 50 2.14 -1.79 -0.07
CA ILE A 50 1.67 -2.54 -1.24
C ILE A 50 2.84 -2.57 -2.22
N LEU A 51 3.35 -3.77 -2.52
CA LEU A 51 4.43 -3.98 -3.47
C LEU A 51 4.07 -5.07 -4.48
N ASP A 52 4.82 -5.13 -5.57
CA ASP A 52 4.77 -6.28 -6.46
C ASP A 52 5.19 -7.55 -5.71
N VAL A 53 4.48 -8.65 -5.94
CA VAL A 53 4.76 -9.95 -5.32
C VAL A 53 6.18 -10.44 -5.64
N TYR A 54 6.73 -10.09 -6.80
CA TYR A 54 8.08 -10.49 -7.22
C TYR A 54 9.19 -9.68 -6.55
N SER A 55 8.85 -8.57 -5.90
CA SER A 55 9.79 -7.71 -5.18
C SER A 55 9.88 -8.03 -3.67
N ILE A 56 9.11 -9.01 -3.19
CA ILE A 56 9.12 -9.44 -1.78
C ILE A 56 10.47 -10.06 -1.41
N ASN A 57 11.05 -9.62 -0.29
CA ASN A 57 12.26 -10.20 0.29
C ASN A 57 12.18 -10.28 1.82
N SER A 58 13.28 -10.65 2.48
CA SER A 58 13.32 -10.88 3.93
C SER A 58 13.19 -9.62 4.80
N SER A 59 13.21 -8.41 4.25
CA SER A 59 13.01 -7.17 5.01
C SER A 59 11.58 -6.97 5.51
N VAL A 60 10.60 -7.69 4.96
CA VAL A 60 9.19 -7.53 5.31
C VAL A 60 8.49 -8.86 5.55
N LYS A 61 7.39 -8.83 6.30
CA LYS A 61 6.49 -9.98 6.47
C LYS A 61 5.24 -9.81 5.61
N VAL A 62 4.88 -10.87 4.89
CA VAL A 62 3.67 -10.89 4.05
C VAL A 62 2.44 -11.12 4.93
N LEU A 63 1.48 -10.20 4.86
CA LEU A 63 0.20 -10.34 5.54
C LEU A 63 -0.79 -11.13 4.68
N ARG A 64 -1.58 -12.00 5.31
CA ARG A 64 -2.70 -12.68 4.66
C ARG A 64 -3.89 -11.74 4.54
N VAL A 65 -4.51 -11.72 3.37
CA VAL A 65 -5.77 -10.98 3.13
C VAL A 65 -6.88 -12.00 2.95
N GLY A 66 -7.89 -11.97 3.83
CA GLY A 66 -8.96 -12.98 3.82
C GLY A 66 -8.45 -14.42 3.97
N GLY A 67 -7.38 -14.62 4.75
CA GLY A 67 -6.73 -15.91 4.96
C GLY A 67 -5.80 -16.37 3.84
N LYS A 68 -5.71 -15.63 2.73
CA LYS A 68 -4.97 -16.01 1.53
C LYS A 68 -3.63 -15.28 1.38
N LEU A 69 -2.65 -15.95 0.79
CA LEU A 69 -1.38 -15.41 0.33
C LEU A 69 -1.47 -14.90 -1.12
N PRO A 70 -0.51 -14.09 -1.59
CA PRO A 70 -0.51 -13.54 -2.95
C PRO A 70 -0.66 -14.57 -4.08
N PHE A 71 -0.10 -15.77 -3.91
CA PHE A 71 -0.18 -16.85 -4.90
C PHE A 71 -1.42 -17.75 -4.78
N ASP A 72 -2.21 -17.59 -3.71
CA ASP A 72 -3.43 -18.38 -3.55
C ASP A 72 -4.50 -17.91 -4.54
N VAL A 73 -5.28 -18.87 -5.05
CA VAL A 73 -6.40 -18.57 -5.95
C VAL A 73 -7.45 -17.72 -5.23
N GLY A 74 -7.86 -16.63 -5.88
CA GLY A 74 -8.84 -15.68 -5.32
C GLY A 74 -8.26 -14.71 -4.29
N TYR A 75 -6.94 -14.47 -4.30
CA TYR A 75 -6.33 -13.39 -3.54
C TYR A 75 -6.87 -12.02 -3.98
N ALA A 76 -7.30 -11.20 -3.01
CA ALA A 76 -8.08 -9.98 -3.27
C ALA A 76 -7.29 -8.87 -3.97
N LEU A 77 -5.97 -8.84 -3.79
CA LEU A 77 -5.08 -7.83 -4.37
C LEU A 77 -4.26 -8.39 -5.54
N LYS A 78 -4.70 -9.51 -6.14
CA LYS A 78 -4.07 -10.03 -7.34
C LYS A 78 -4.35 -9.07 -8.50
N GLY A 79 -3.31 -8.47 -9.06
CA GLY A 79 -3.40 -7.66 -10.28
C GLY A 79 -3.76 -8.54 -11.49
N ASN A 80 -4.44 -7.96 -12.47
CA ASN A 80 -4.62 -8.55 -13.80
C ASN A 80 -3.43 -8.24 -14.69
#